data_AF-O65193-F1
#
_entry.id   AF-O65193-F1
#
_cell.length_a   1.000
_cell.length_b   1.000
_cell.length_c   1.000
_cell.angle_alpha   90.00
_cell.angle_beta   90.00
_cell.angle_gamma   90.00
#
_symmetry.space_group_name_H-M   'P 1'
#
loop_
_entity.id
_entity.type
_entity.pdbx_description
1 polymer ?
#
loop_
_entity_poly.entity_id
_entity_poly.type
_entity_poly.pdbx_seq_one_letter_code
_entity_poly.pdbx_strand_id
1 'polypeptide(L)'
;GISEFTEVLSDWSKSQGYCVEIGDGSWDSWTIPLSEQVKKMSELSNGYNIVGLSQGNLIGRGVIEFCDGGPPVKNFISLGDP
;
A
#
# COMPACT_ATOMS: atom_id res chain seq x y z
N GLY A 1 6.52 15.11 -3.74
CA GLY A 1 6.99 14.00 -2.87
C GLY A 1 5.97 12.86 -2.83
N ILE A 2 6.15 11.80 -2.04
CA ILE A 2 5.15 10.69 -1.98
C ILE A 2 3.80 11.13 -1.38
N SER A 3 3.81 12.08 -0.43
CA SER A 3 2.58 12.70 0.10
C SER A 3 1.78 13.41 -1.00
N GLU A 4 2.43 14.30 -1.74
CA GLU A 4 1.85 15.01 -2.89
C GLU A 4 1.33 14.04 -3.96
N PHE A 5 2.05 12.96 -4.23
CA PHE A 5 1.60 11.92 -5.16
C PHE A 5 0.29 11.26 -4.69
N THR A 6 0.18 10.96 -3.40
CA THR A 6 -1.02 10.35 -2.80
C THR A 6 -2.21 11.32 -2.83
N GLU A 7 -1.98 12.60 -2.56
CA GLU A 7 -3.01 13.66 -2.66
C GLU A 7 -3.55 13.78 -4.08
N VAL A 8 -2.66 13.88 -5.09
CA VAL A 8 -3.07 13.96 -6.50
C VAL A 8 -3.88 12.74 -6.93
N LEU A 9 -3.47 11.54 -6.56
CA LEU A 9 -4.21 10.32 -6.87
C LEU A 9 -5.57 10.28 -6.19
N SER A 10 -5.66 10.73 -4.94
CA SER A 10 -6.93 10.80 -4.21
C SER A 10 -7.88 11.79 -4.87
N ASP A 11 -7.36 12.96 -5.27
CA ASP A 11 -8.13 13.99 -5.96
C ASP A 11 -8.64 13.54 -7.32
N TRP A 12 -7.85 12.79 -8.09
CA TRP A 12 -8.24 12.29 -9.41
C TRP A 12 -9.21 11.11 -9.33
N SER A 13 -8.94 10.16 -8.42
CA SER A 13 -9.76 8.96 -8.26
C SER A 13 -11.04 9.19 -7.46
N LYS A 14 -11.18 10.35 -6.79
CA LYS A 14 -12.24 10.64 -5.83
C LYS A 14 -12.39 9.56 -4.76
N SER A 15 -11.29 8.88 -4.47
CA SER A 15 -11.21 7.78 -3.51
C SER A 15 -10.18 8.14 -2.45
N GLN A 16 -10.41 7.70 -1.22
CA GLN A 16 -9.46 7.93 -0.14
C GLN A 16 -8.19 7.10 -0.39
N GLY A 17 -7.06 7.79 -0.59
CA GLY A 17 -5.75 7.19 -0.68
C GLY A 17 -5.00 7.35 0.63
N TYR A 18 -4.21 6.33 0.98
CA TYR A 18 -3.27 6.40 2.08
C TYR A 18 -1.89 6.08 1.53
N CYS A 19 -0.90 6.90 1.86
CA CYS A 19 0.47 6.45 1.77
C CYS A 19 0.63 5.40 2.87
N VAL A 20 0.83 4.14 2.51
CA VAL A 20 1.25 3.12 3.47
C VAL A 20 2.70 3.42 3.79
N GLU A 21 2.89 4.40 4.67
CA GLU A 21 4.16 4.59 5.34
C GLU A 21 4.33 3.40 6.27
N ILE A 22 5.50 2.77 6.22
CA ILE A 22 5.72 1.53 6.96
C ILE A 22 5.80 1.88 8.45
N GLY A 23 4.68 1.78 9.17
CA GLY A 23 4.61 1.96 10.62
C GLY A 23 4.44 3.40 11.11
N ASP A 24 4.30 3.59 12.43
CA ASP A 24 4.16 4.90 13.10
C ASP A 24 5.54 5.58 13.29
N GLY A 25 6.41 5.43 12.27
CA GLY A 25 7.82 5.87 12.26
C GLY A 25 8.81 4.75 11.90
N SER A 26 10.10 5.11 11.77
CA SER A 26 11.16 4.21 11.25
C SER A 26 11.37 2.91 12.02
N TRP A 27 10.96 2.84 13.28
CA TRP A 27 11.15 1.65 14.12
C TRP A 27 10.16 0.53 13.78
N ASP A 28 8.91 0.91 13.51
CA ASP A 28 7.88 -0.02 13.06
C ASP A 28 8.17 -0.51 11.64
N SER A 29 8.80 0.34 10.80
CA SER A 29 9.31 -0.08 9.48
C SER A 29 10.32 -1.21 9.55
N TRP A 30 11.07 -1.29 10.64
CA TRP A 30 12.13 -2.27 10.83
C TRP A 30 11.66 -3.53 11.55
N THR A 31 10.64 -3.43 12.41
CA THR A 31 10.31 -4.49 13.37
C THR A 31 9.00 -5.21 13.08
N ILE A 32 8.09 -4.64 12.29
CA ILE A 32 6.79 -5.24 11.99
C ILE A 32 6.74 -5.62 10.50
N PRO A 33 6.50 -6.91 10.15
CA PRO A 33 6.34 -7.31 8.75
C PRO A 33 5.21 -6.53 8.06
N LEU A 34 5.45 -6.11 6.81
CA LEU A 34 4.48 -5.34 6.02
C LEU A 34 3.11 -6.03 5.92
N SER A 35 3.09 -7.36 5.78
CA SER A 35 1.86 -8.16 5.74
C SER A 35 1.00 -8.00 7.00
N GLU A 36 1.63 -7.94 8.17
CA GLU A 36 0.95 -7.76 9.45
C GLU A 36 0.42 -6.34 9.63
N GLN A 37 1.08 -5.34 9.04
CA GLN A 37 0.58 -3.96 9.05
C GLN A 37 -0.67 -3.83 8.18
N VAL A 38 -0.64 -4.37 6.96
CA VAL A 38 -1.79 -4.36 6.03
C VAL A 38 -3.02 -5.03 6.66
N LYS A 39 -2.83 -6.14 7.39
CA LYS A 39 -3.92 -6.85 8.08
C LYS A 39 -4.55 -6.05 9.21
N LYS A 40 -3.81 -5.13 9.84
CA LYS A 40 -4.31 -4.31 10.96
C LYS A 40 -5.10 -3.07 10.50
N MET A 41 -5.04 -2.71 9.21
CA MET A 41 -5.77 -1.57 8.66
C MET A 41 -7.24 -1.93 8.40
N SER A 42 -8.11 -1.59 9.35
CA SER A 42 -9.53 -1.89 9.30
C SER A 42 -10.25 -1.30 8.07
N GLU A 43 -9.73 -0.19 7.55
CA GLU A 43 -10.18 0.55 6.38
C GLU A 43 -10.09 -0.30 5.10
N LEU A 44 -9.14 -1.25 5.06
CA LEU A 44 -8.89 -2.10 3.90
C LEU A 44 -9.75 -3.39 3.92
N SER A 45 -10.50 -3.65 5.00
CA SER A 45 -11.25 -4.91 5.23
C SER A 45 -12.20 -5.29 4.08
N ASN A 46 -12.79 -4.31 3.40
CA ASN A 46 -13.67 -4.52 2.25
C ASN A 46 -12.93 -4.65 0.90
N GLY A 47 -11.60 -4.76 0.95
CA GLY A 47 -10.70 -4.83 -0.18
C GLY A 47 -10.34 -3.47 -0.77
N TYR A 48 -9.15 -3.39 -1.34
CA TYR A 48 -8.48 -2.15 -1.69
C TYR A 48 -7.73 -2.25 -3.02
N ASN A 49 -7.37 -1.10 -3.58
CA ASN A 49 -6.48 -1.01 -4.73
C ASN A 49 -5.07 -0.65 -4.25
N ILE A 50 -4.04 -1.23 -4.88
CA ILE A 50 -2.64 -0.90 -4.62
C ILE A 50 -2.12 -0.09 -5.80
N VAL A 51 -1.49 1.05 -5.53
CA VAL A 51 -0.69 1.79 -6.51
C VAL A 51 0.76 1.71 -6.06
N GLY A 52 1.60 1.01 -6.82
CA GLY A 52 3.04 0.99 -6.61
C GLY A 52 3.73 2.06 -7.46
N LEU A 53 4.81 2.62 -6.95
CA LEU A 53 5.67 3.56 -7.66
C LEU A 53 7.13 3.10 -7.54
N SER A 54 7.82 2.94 -8.68
CA SER A 54 9.21 2.46 -8.70
C SER A 54 9.36 1.19 -7.86
N GLN A 55 10.35 1.10 -6.97
CA GLN A 55 10.57 -0.12 -6.18
C GLN A 55 9.34 -0.56 -5.37
N GLY A 56 8.39 0.35 -5.09
CA GLY A 56 7.11 0.02 -4.49
C GLY A 56 6.28 -1.00 -5.27
N ASN A 57 6.55 -1.19 -6.57
CA ASN A 57 5.87 -2.20 -7.38
C ASN A 57 6.25 -3.63 -7.00
N LEU A 58 7.54 -3.89 -6.74
CA LEU A 58 8.00 -5.19 -6.25
C LEU A 58 7.45 -5.48 -4.85
N ILE A 59 7.36 -4.44 -4.01
CA ILE A 59 6.76 -4.53 -2.68
C ILE A 59 5.27 -4.85 -2.79
N GLY A 60 4.51 -4.09 -3.59
CA GLY A 60 3.08 -4.31 -3.81
C GLY A 60 2.79 -5.69 -4.38
N ARG A 61 3.62 -6.15 -5.32
CA ARG A 61 3.57 -7.51 -5.86
C ARG A 61 3.85 -8.58 -4.81
N GLY A 62 4.83 -8.36 -3.94
CA GLY A 62 5.09 -9.23 -2.79
C GLY A 62 3.92 -9.31 -1.80
N VAL A 63 3.20 -8.20 -1.57
CA VAL A 63 1.97 -8.23 -0.76
C VAL A 63 0.91 -9.11 -1.42
N ILE A 64 0.70 -8.98 -2.72
CA ILE A 64 -0.27 -9.79 -3.46
C ILE A 64 0.09 -11.28 -3.45
N GLU A 65 1.38 -11.60 -3.59
CA GLU A 65 1.87 -12.97 -3.73
C GLU A 65 2.05 -13.71 -2.39
N PHE A 66 2.36 -12.98 -1.32
CA PHE A 66 2.80 -13.60 -0.05
C PHE A 66 2.01 -13.16 1.19
N CYS A 67 1.09 -12.19 1.09
CA CYS A 67 0.28 -11.76 2.25
C CYS A 67 -0.99 -12.62 2.43
N ASP A 68 -0.80 -13.86 2.87
CA ASP A 68 -1.91 -14.77 3.12
C ASP A 68 -2.84 -14.27 4.23
N GLY A 69 -4.15 -14.42 4.00
CA GLY A 69 -5.20 -13.99 4.92
C GLY A 69 -5.34 -12.46 5.06
N GLY A 70 -4.68 -11.68 4.20
CA GLY A 70 -4.85 -10.23 4.12
C GLY A 70 -6.19 -9.83 3.49
N PRO A 71 -6.60 -8.55 3.62
CA PRO A 71 -7.75 -8.03 2.90
C PRO A 71 -7.55 -8.14 1.37
N PRO A 72 -8.64 -8.29 0.59
CA PRO A 72 -8.51 -8.59 -0.83
C PRO A 72 -7.99 -7.40 -1.64
N VAL A 73 -6.93 -7.62 -2.41
CA VAL A 73 -6.45 -6.65 -3.40
C VAL A 73 -7.32 -6.76 -4.67
N LYS A 74 -8.01 -5.67 -5.02
CA LYS A 74 -8.93 -5.60 -6.16
C LYS A 74 -8.20 -5.27 -7.46
N ASN A 75 -7.30 -4.30 -7.41
CA ASN A 75 -6.48 -3.87 -8.54
C ASN A 75 -5.07 -3.55 -8.07
N PHE A 76 -4.09 -3.85 -8.91
CA PHE A 76 -2.71 -3.42 -8.73
C PHE A 76 -2.30 -2.56 -9.92
N ILE A 77 -1.90 -1.32 -9.65
CA ILE A 77 -1.45 -0.35 -10.63
C ILE A 77 0.04 -0.13 -10.40
N SER A 78 0.86 -0.52 -11.38
CA SER A 78 2.30 -0.27 -11.36
C SER A 78 2.63 1.01 -12.13
N LEU A 79 3.38 1.92 -11.51
CA LEU A 79 3.84 3.15 -12.15
C LEU A 79 5.36 3.28 -12.03
N GLY A 80 6.04 3.54 -13.16
CA GLY A 80 7.47 3.83 -13.18
C GLY A 80 8.32 2.76 -12.49
N ASP A 81 8.01 1.48 -12.73
CA ASP A 81 8.80 0.30 -12.31
C ASP A 81 10.31 0.54 -12.38
N PRO A 82 11.11 -0.05 -11.47
CA PRO A 82 12.53 -0.28 -11.74
C PRO A 82 12.69 -1.36 -12.82
#